data_AF-A0A426QV33-F1
#
_entry.id   AF-A0A426QV33-F1
#
_cell.length_a   1.000
_cell.length_b   1.000
_cell.length_c   1.000
_cell.angle_alpha   90.00
_cell.angle_beta   90.00
_cell.angle_gamma   90.00
#
_symmetry.space_group_name_H-M   'P 1'
#
loop_
_entity.id
_entity.type
_entity.pdbx_description
1 polymer ?
#
loop_
_entity_poly.entity_id
_entity_poly.type
_entity_poly.pdbx_seq_one_letter_code
_entity_poly.pdbx_strand_id
1 'polypeptide(L)'
;MNFDDLSSLLSSVLWGCVIVGIFGALIGGWLALKAYFHGDPHSARTGFGAMVGGIVVAAASGLVRLVVLPSSDAPDGALTNPGVAAPTTVEAPAPIDTTTPVDTTTAPTDWTPLLWAGAVLAALVALAVLVYLGVRTRSHLADRKKAQATLEADFATASTVYAEVAAAYADYLADVYAIFERPLLDDTREPRTAAFIDAFAGATALKTDTCPATPERVQAFADAARAAQKAWKSADEHARATGMGKLDTAGQRTVRHIKSALAIAIDEAAAPGERDTALDTVRRLSAGLITIPDRVYTRTKTAIETTTRKQLTR
;
A
#
# COMPACT_ATOMS: atom_id res chain seq x y z
N MET A 1 39.93 -43.27 -14.69
CA MET A 1 39.62 -42.18 -13.74
C MET A 1 40.21 -42.63 -12.43
N ASN A 2 41.36 -42.08 -12.12
CA ASN A 2 42.22 -42.56 -11.05
C ASN A 2 41.76 -41.97 -9.71
N PHE A 3 42.26 -42.52 -8.60
CA PHE A 3 41.88 -42.06 -7.27
C PHE A 3 42.29 -40.60 -7.03
N ASP A 4 43.39 -40.17 -7.67
CA ASP A 4 43.93 -38.81 -7.60
C ASP A 4 43.14 -37.80 -8.46
N ASP A 5 42.59 -38.23 -9.60
CA ASP A 5 41.63 -37.42 -10.37
C ASP A 5 40.39 -37.11 -9.49
N LEU A 6 39.91 -38.14 -8.79
CA LEU A 6 38.73 -38.06 -7.94
C LEU A 6 38.98 -37.18 -6.70
N SER A 7 40.15 -37.29 -6.06
CA SER A 7 40.50 -36.47 -4.90
C SER A 7 40.70 -35.00 -5.28
N SER A 8 41.32 -34.72 -6.44
CA SER A 8 41.46 -33.38 -7.01
C SER A 8 40.10 -32.74 -7.35
N LEU A 9 39.20 -33.49 -7.99
CA LEU A 9 37.83 -33.05 -8.26
C LEU A 9 37.04 -32.81 -6.97
N LEU A 10 37.10 -33.72 -6.00
CA LEU A 10 36.43 -33.56 -4.71
C LEU A 10 36.94 -32.32 -3.96
N SER A 11 38.26 -32.10 -3.93
CA SER A 11 38.87 -30.90 -3.33
C SER A 11 38.38 -29.62 -4.02
N SER A 12 38.33 -29.61 -5.35
CA SER A 12 37.86 -28.47 -6.15
C SER A 12 36.38 -28.17 -5.91
N VAL A 13 35.52 -29.19 -5.83
CA VAL A 13 34.10 -29.05 -5.49
C VAL A 13 33.92 -28.54 -4.05
N LEU A 14 34.74 -29.00 -3.10
CA LEU A 14 34.71 -28.53 -1.71
C LEU A 14 35.03 -27.04 -1.62
N TRP A 15 36.07 -26.58 -2.33
CA TRP A 15 36.40 -25.15 -2.44
C TRP A 15 35.26 -24.33 -3.08
N GLY A 16 34.63 -24.85 -4.13
CA GLY A 16 33.44 -24.24 -4.74
C GLY A 16 32.30 -24.02 -3.72
N CYS A 17 31.99 -25.02 -2.90
CA CYS A 17 30.97 -24.92 -1.84
C CYS A 17 31.31 -23.87 -0.77
N VAL A 18 32.58 -23.80 -0.33
CA VAL A 18 33.03 -22.78 0.65
C VAL A 18 32.90 -21.37 0.07
N ILE A 19 33.30 -21.17 -1.19
CA ILE A 19 33.17 -19.88 -1.88
C ILE A 19 31.69 -19.46 -1.97
N VAL A 20 30.80 -20.36 -2.38
CA VAL A 20 29.34 -20.10 -2.45
C VAL A 20 28.76 -19.73 -1.07
N GLY A 21 29.18 -20.41 0.00
CA GLY A 21 28.76 -20.09 1.37
C GLY A 21 29.17 -18.67 1.82
N ILE A 22 30.42 -18.29 1.55
CA ILE A 22 30.95 -16.95 1.87
C ILE A 22 30.19 -15.86 1.09
N PHE A 23 29.96 -16.05 -0.21
CA PHE A 23 29.18 -15.08 -1.00
C PHE A 23 27.72 -14.98 -0.55
N GLY A 24 27.09 -16.09 -0.14
CA GLY A 24 25.76 -16.07 0.47
C GLY A 24 25.70 -15.21 1.74
N ALA A 25 26.69 -15.37 2.63
CA ALA A 25 26.79 -14.56 3.85
C ALA A 25 27.02 -13.05 3.56
N LEU A 26 27.87 -12.72 2.59
CA LEU A 26 28.12 -11.33 2.17
C LEU A 26 26.89 -10.65 1.57
N ILE A 27 26.12 -11.38 0.73
CA ILE A 27 24.87 -10.86 0.15
C ILE A 27 23.80 -10.65 1.24
N GLY A 28 23.67 -11.59 2.19
CA GLY A 28 22.80 -11.44 3.36
C GLY A 28 23.17 -10.22 4.21
N GLY A 29 24.48 -10.04 4.48
CA GLY A 29 25.01 -8.88 5.20
C GLY A 29 24.73 -7.54 4.51
N TRP A 30 24.92 -7.45 3.18
CA TRP A 30 24.59 -6.25 2.40
C TRP A 30 23.09 -5.91 2.50
N LEU A 31 22.21 -6.90 2.38
CA LEU A 31 20.76 -6.70 2.46
C LEU A 31 20.33 -6.23 3.86
N ALA A 32 20.90 -6.79 4.92
CA ALA A 32 20.67 -6.34 6.29
C ALA A 32 21.18 -4.89 6.52
N LEU A 33 22.39 -4.57 6.05
CA LEU A 33 22.97 -3.23 6.16
C LEU A 33 22.16 -2.19 5.38
N LYS A 34 21.67 -2.54 4.17
CA LYS A 34 20.77 -1.67 3.41
C LYS A 34 19.46 -1.40 4.15
N ALA A 35 18.85 -2.42 4.76
CA ALA A 35 17.63 -2.27 5.55
C ALA A 35 17.83 -1.35 6.77
N TYR A 36 18.98 -1.45 7.44
CA TYR A 36 19.37 -0.55 8.54
C TYR A 36 19.43 0.92 8.10
N PHE A 37 20.10 1.22 6.98
CA PHE A 37 20.22 2.60 6.47
C PHE A 37 18.92 3.20 5.88
N HIS A 38 17.94 2.38 5.51
CA HIS A 38 16.69 2.85 4.90
C HIS A 38 15.46 2.72 5.83
N GLY A 39 15.65 2.27 7.07
CA GLY A 39 14.60 2.22 8.09
C GLY A 39 13.44 1.26 7.79
N ASP A 40 13.63 0.27 6.90
CA ASP A 40 12.54 -0.55 6.34
C ASP A 40 12.48 -1.94 7.03
N PRO A 41 11.62 -2.13 8.05
CA PRO A 41 11.72 -3.25 9.00
C PRO A 41 11.38 -4.61 8.37
N HIS A 42 10.63 -4.63 7.27
CA HIS A 42 10.22 -5.88 6.63
C HIS A 42 11.38 -6.55 5.86
N SER A 43 12.36 -5.76 5.41
CA SER A 43 13.56 -6.27 4.73
C SER A 43 14.58 -6.86 5.72
N ALA A 44 14.64 -6.33 6.95
CA ALA A 44 15.61 -6.76 7.97
C ALA A 44 15.43 -8.24 8.37
N ARG A 45 14.18 -8.70 8.54
CA ARG A 45 13.87 -10.11 8.86
C ARG A 45 14.34 -11.08 7.77
N THR A 46 14.16 -10.72 6.50
CA THR A 46 14.59 -11.53 5.35
C THR A 46 16.10 -11.58 5.21
N GLY A 47 16.79 -10.46 5.43
CA GLY A 47 18.27 -10.40 5.40
C GLY A 47 18.92 -11.25 6.50
N PHE A 48 18.38 -11.20 7.73
CA PHE A 48 18.91 -11.99 8.85
C PHE A 48 18.77 -13.49 8.63
N GLY A 49 17.63 -13.95 8.09
CA GLY A 49 17.42 -15.37 7.74
C GLY A 49 18.43 -15.87 6.69
N ALA A 50 18.70 -15.08 5.65
CA ALA A 50 19.70 -15.41 4.63
C ALA A 50 21.13 -15.48 5.20
N MET A 51 21.49 -14.54 6.08
CA MET A 51 22.80 -14.50 6.75
C MET A 51 23.04 -15.73 7.63
N VAL A 52 22.06 -16.11 8.46
CA VAL A 52 22.15 -17.32 9.31
C VAL A 52 22.23 -18.59 8.46
N GLY A 53 21.43 -18.69 7.40
CA GLY A 53 21.46 -19.84 6.48
C GLY A 53 22.83 -20.03 5.81
N GLY A 54 23.45 -18.96 5.32
CA GLY A 54 24.78 -19.00 4.71
C GLY A 54 25.87 -19.48 5.69
N ILE A 55 25.83 -19.00 6.94
CA ILE A 55 26.79 -19.39 7.99
C ILE A 55 26.65 -20.89 8.35
N VAL A 56 25.43 -21.41 8.45
CA VAL A 56 25.18 -22.83 8.74
C VAL A 56 25.72 -23.75 7.63
N VAL A 57 25.54 -23.37 6.35
CA VAL A 57 26.07 -24.13 5.20
C VAL A 57 27.60 -24.12 5.15
N ALA A 58 28.23 -22.98 5.47
CA ALA A 58 29.68 -22.86 5.57
C ALA A 58 30.26 -23.68 6.74
N ALA A 59 29.58 -23.70 7.90
CA ALA A 59 30.02 -24.48 9.06
C ALA A 59 29.90 -26.01 8.83
N ALA A 60 28.80 -26.46 8.22
CA ALA A 60 28.57 -27.86 7.92
C ALA A 60 29.61 -28.44 6.94
N SER A 61 30.01 -27.67 5.92
CA SER A 61 31.01 -28.10 4.93
C SER A 61 32.43 -28.16 5.52
N GLY A 62 32.77 -27.32 6.50
CA GLY A 62 34.03 -27.41 7.25
C GLY A 62 34.15 -28.69 8.09
N LEU A 63 33.09 -29.09 8.79
CA LEU A 63 33.10 -30.27 9.66
C LEU A 63 33.27 -31.59 8.90
N VAL A 64 32.67 -31.74 7.71
CA VAL A 64 32.83 -32.96 6.89
C VAL A 64 34.30 -33.23 6.56
N ARG A 65 35.09 -32.18 6.29
CA ARG A 65 36.52 -32.33 5.96
C ARG A 65 37.35 -32.84 7.14
N LEU A 66 36.94 -32.54 8.37
CA LEU A 66 37.64 -32.92 9.60
C LEU A 66 37.32 -34.36 10.07
N VAL A 67 36.29 -34.99 9.49
CA VAL A 67 35.83 -36.35 9.84
C VAL A 67 36.15 -37.38 8.75
N VAL A 68 36.19 -36.99 7.48
CA VAL A 68 36.26 -37.92 6.33
C VAL A 68 37.68 -38.07 5.74
N LEU A 69 38.59 -37.14 6.01
CA LEU A 69 39.95 -37.13 5.47
C LEU A 69 41.01 -37.09 6.59
N PRO A 70 41.41 -38.25 7.16
CA PRO A 70 42.65 -38.32 7.94
C PRO A 70 43.83 -37.96 7.03
N SER A 71 44.69 -37.05 7.48
CA SER A 71 45.85 -36.60 6.72
C SER A 71 46.95 -37.66 6.70
N SER A 72 46.93 -38.54 5.70
CA SER A 72 47.99 -39.51 5.42
C SER A 72 49.19 -38.84 4.76
N ASP A 73 49.92 -38.03 5.53
CA ASP A 73 51.33 -37.71 5.29
C ASP A 73 51.93 -37.12 6.58
N ALA A 74 52.63 -37.97 7.33
CA ALA A 74 53.41 -37.60 8.50
C ALA A 74 54.88 -37.97 8.25
N PRO A 75 55.74 -37.02 7.84
CA PRO A 75 57.17 -37.26 7.75
C PRO A 75 57.78 -37.28 9.16
N ASP A 76 58.27 -38.43 9.62
CA ASP A 76 58.88 -38.59 10.95
C ASP A 76 60.19 -37.78 11.08
N GLY A 77 60.06 -36.54 11.58
CA GLY A 77 61.13 -35.55 11.74
C GLY A 77 61.72 -35.51 13.16
N ALA A 78 62.49 -36.54 13.49
CA ALA A 78 63.27 -36.77 14.73
C ALA A 78 63.58 -35.59 15.68
N LEU A 79 63.43 -35.84 17.00
CA LEU A 79 64.28 -35.26 18.04
C LEU A 79 64.70 -36.29 19.12
N THR A 80 65.92 -36.11 19.62
CA THR A 80 66.54 -36.74 20.80
C THR A 80 66.71 -38.27 20.87
N ASN A 81 67.96 -38.70 20.60
CA ASN A 81 68.61 -39.91 21.17
C ASN A 81 68.89 -39.66 22.68
N PRO A 82 69.01 -40.67 23.57
CA PRO A 82 70.20 -41.56 23.57
C PRO A 82 69.95 -43.03 23.98
N GLY A 83 70.72 -44.00 23.44
CA GLY A 83 70.86 -45.31 24.11
C GLY A 83 71.39 -46.51 23.30
N VAL A 84 72.72 -46.60 23.15
CA VAL A 84 73.54 -47.85 23.11
C VAL A 84 72.90 -49.17 22.60
N ALA A 85 73.22 -49.58 21.36
CA ALA A 85 73.82 -50.90 21.03
C ALA A 85 74.02 -51.09 19.51
N ALA A 86 75.13 -51.71 19.12
CA ALA A 86 75.38 -52.29 17.79
C ALA A 86 75.35 -53.84 17.92
N PRO A 87 75.33 -54.68 16.84
CA PRO A 87 76.38 -54.69 15.80
C PRO A 87 75.98 -55.04 14.34
N THR A 88 76.73 -54.45 13.39
CA THR A 88 77.42 -55.09 12.23
C THR A 88 76.69 -56.07 11.27
N THR A 89 76.87 -55.88 9.94
CA THR A 89 77.41 -56.88 8.95
C THR A 89 77.28 -56.42 7.47
N VAL A 90 78.41 -56.36 6.72
CA VAL A 90 78.66 -56.52 5.24
C VAL A 90 77.69 -55.86 4.24
N GLU A 91 78.03 -55.00 3.24
CA GLU A 91 79.20 -54.76 2.34
C GLU A 91 79.07 -55.32 0.89
N ALA A 92 79.21 -54.41 -0.10
CA ALA A 92 79.54 -54.61 -1.53
C ALA A 92 78.53 -55.31 -2.50
N PRO A 93 78.63 -55.10 -3.84
CA PRO A 93 79.06 -53.89 -4.59
C PRO A 93 78.10 -53.48 -5.77
N ALA A 94 78.45 -52.39 -6.48
CA ALA A 94 77.89 -51.95 -7.79
C ALA A 94 78.67 -52.61 -8.97
N PRO A 95 78.56 -52.26 -10.29
CA PRO A 95 77.98 -51.10 -11.00
C PRO A 95 76.85 -51.52 -12.01
N ILE A 96 76.48 -50.91 -13.17
CA ILE A 96 77.02 -49.87 -14.09
C ILE A 96 75.88 -49.15 -14.88
N ASP A 97 76.23 -48.09 -15.62
CA ASP A 97 75.63 -47.49 -16.85
C ASP A 97 74.09 -47.24 -16.93
N THR A 98 73.62 -46.04 -17.31
CA THR A 98 73.84 -45.44 -18.64
C THR A 98 73.56 -43.92 -18.62
N THR A 99 74.15 -43.16 -19.55
CA THR A 99 73.94 -41.70 -19.74
C THR A 99 72.55 -41.33 -20.27
N THR A 100 71.96 -40.25 -19.71
CA THR A 100 70.87 -39.47 -20.34
C THR A 100 71.09 -37.96 -20.11
N PRO A 101 70.67 -37.08 -21.05
CA PRO A 101 70.91 -35.65 -20.96
C PRO A 101 69.95 -34.95 -19.97
N VAL A 102 70.38 -33.81 -19.44
CA VAL A 102 69.54 -32.95 -18.60
C VAL A 102 68.72 -32.01 -19.49
N ASP A 103 67.60 -32.51 -20.00
CA ASP A 103 66.60 -31.67 -20.67
C ASP A 103 65.83 -30.83 -19.64
N THR A 104 66.30 -29.61 -19.36
CA THR A 104 65.52 -28.60 -18.62
C THR A 104 64.41 -28.02 -19.50
N THR A 105 63.47 -28.86 -19.93
CA THR A 105 62.21 -28.40 -20.51
C THR A 105 61.36 -27.84 -19.36
N THR A 106 61.33 -26.51 -19.23
CA THR A 106 60.36 -25.83 -18.37
C THR A 106 58.96 -26.13 -18.90
N ALA A 107 58.24 -27.02 -18.21
CA ALA A 107 56.86 -27.34 -18.57
C ALA A 107 56.02 -26.05 -18.62
N PRO A 108 55.18 -25.85 -19.66
CA PRO A 108 54.37 -24.65 -19.76
C PRO A 108 53.40 -24.57 -18.58
N THR A 109 53.43 -23.45 -17.85
CA THR A 109 52.57 -23.23 -16.68
C THR A 109 51.11 -23.35 -17.09
N ASP A 110 50.36 -24.25 -16.45
CA ASP A 110 48.95 -24.43 -16.76
C ASP A 110 48.09 -23.33 -16.12
N TRP A 111 47.62 -22.41 -16.95
CA TRP A 111 46.74 -21.30 -16.55
C TRP A 111 45.24 -21.69 -16.57
N THR A 112 44.89 -22.91 -17.01
CA THR A 112 43.51 -23.42 -17.08
C THR A 112 42.69 -23.23 -15.79
N PRO A 113 43.17 -23.57 -14.57
CA PRO A 113 42.40 -23.32 -13.36
C PRO A 113 42.15 -21.82 -13.08
N LEU A 114 43.07 -20.93 -13.49
CA LEU A 114 42.90 -19.49 -13.35
C LEU A 114 41.82 -18.95 -14.29
N LEU A 115 41.74 -19.49 -15.52
CA LEU A 115 40.71 -19.17 -16.51
C LEU A 115 39.32 -19.61 -16.02
N TRP A 116 39.19 -20.81 -15.46
CA TRP A 116 37.93 -21.27 -14.86
C TRP A 116 37.49 -20.43 -13.66
N ALA A 117 38.43 -20.07 -12.76
CA ALA A 117 38.13 -19.18 -11.64
C ALA A 117 37.64 -17.80 -12.12
N GLY A 118 38.28 -17.23 -13.14
CA GLY A 118 37.86 -15.99 -13.79
C GLY A 118 36.48 -16.08 -14.45
N ALA A 119 36.19 -17.19 -15.15
CA ALA A 119 34.89 -17.42 -15.78
C ALA A 119 33.76 -17.57 -14.76
N VAL A 120 33.98 -18.29 -13.66
CA VAL A 120 33.01 -18.41 -12.55
C VAL A 120 32.77 -17.05 -11.88
N LEU A 121 33.82 -16.28 -11.61
CA LEU A 121 33.69 -14.93 -11.04
C LEU A 121 32.91 -14.00 -11.97
N ALA A 122 33.19 -14.03 -13.28
CA ALA A 122 32.46 -13.24 -14.27
C ALA A 122 30.97 -13.64 -14.35
N ALA A 123 30.66 -14.94 -14.30
CA ALA A 123 29.28 -15.43 -14.28
C ALA A 123 28.53 -15.01 -13.01
N LEU A 124 29.18 -15.05 -11.83
CA LEU A 124 28.61 -14.58 -10.57
C LEU A 124 28.37 -13.06 -10.57
N VAL A 125 29.30 -12.27 -11.12
CA VAL A 125 29.13 -10.81 -11.28
C VAL A 125 27.99 -10.51 -12.26
N ALA A 126 27.90 -11.22 -13.39
CA ALA A 126 26.80 -11.07 -14.34
C ALA A 126 25.44 -11.40 -13.71
N LEU A 127 25.35 -12.49 -12.93
CA LEU A 127 24.14 -12.86 -12.19
C LEU A 127 23.78 -11.79 -11.14
N ALA A 128 24.75 -11.29 -10.37
CA ALA A 128 24.53 -10.22 -9.39
C ALA A 128 24.03 -8.92 -10.06
N VAL A 129 24.57 -8.55 -11.22
CA VAL A 129 24.12 -7.41 -12.02
C VAL A 129 22.71 -7.62 -12.56
N LEU A 130 22.38 -8.81 -13.07
CA LEU A 130 21.01 -9.15 -13.52
C LEU A 130 20.00 -9.07 -12.38
N VAL A 131 20.34 -9.59 -11.19
CA VAL A 131 19.51 -9.49 -9.98
C VAL A 131 19.36 -8.03 -9.54
N TYR A 132 20.44 -7.25 -9.53
CA TYR A 132 20.39 -5.82 -9.19
C TYR A 132 19.49 -5.03 -10.15
N LEU A 133 19.62 -5.23 -11.47
CA LEU A 133 18.79 -4.58 -12.48
C LEU A 133 17.32 -5.02 -12.38
N GLY A 134 17.07 -6.31 -12.11
CA GLY A 134 15.73 -6.84 -11.85
C GLY A 134 15.08 -6.24 -10.60
N VAL A 135 15.83 -6.06 -9.51
CA VAL A 135 15.35 -5.40 -8.29
C VAL A 135 15.10 -3.90 -8.53
N ARG A 136 16.03 -3.20 -9.19
CA ARG A 136 15.93 -1.75 -9.44
C ARG A 136 14.79 -1.39 -10.40
N THR A 137 14.58 -2.16 -11.46
CA THR A 137 13.43 -1.95 -12.35
C THR A 137 12.11 -2.24 -11.63
N ARG A 138 12.05 -3.32 -10.84
CA ARG A 138 10.87 -3.65 -10.01
C ARG A 138 10.58 -2.59 -8.94
N SER A 139 11.58 -2.00 -8.28
CA SER A 139 11.33 -0.94 -7.28
C SER A 139 10.72 0.30 -7.93
N HIS A 140 11.30 0.81 -9.04
CA HIS A 140 10.72 1.96 -9.75
C HIS A 140 9.28 1.73 -10.25
N LEU A 141 8.91 0.49 -10.59
CA LEU A 141 7.52 0.13 -10.92
C LEU A 141 6.62 0.00 -9.68
N ALA A 142 7.14 -0.56 -8.58
CA ALA A 142 6.41 -0.67 -7.32
C ALA A 142 6.12 0.71 -6.71
N ASP A 143 7.10 1.63 -6.75
CA ASP A 143 6.96 2.97 -6.17
C ASP A 143 5.97 3.83 -6.96
N ARG A 144 5.92 3.69 -8.29
CA ARG A 144 4.85 4.27 -9.12
C ARG A 144 3.46 3.72 -8.76
N LYS A 145 3.34 2.40 -8.57
CA LYS A 145 2.07 1.77 -8.16
C LYS A 145 1.63 2.19 -6.75
N LYS A 146 2.57 2.32 -5.80
CA LYS A 146 2.29 2.86 -4.46
C LYS A 146 1.76 4.30 -4.55
N ALA A 147 2.46 5.17 -5.29
CA ALA A 147 2.06 6.57 -5.44
C ALA A 147 0.66 6.71 -6.07
N GLN A 148 0.35 5.91 -7.09
CA GLN A 148 -0.99 5.84 -7.68
C GLN A 148 -2.04 5.35 -6.65
N ALA A 149 -1.76 4.26 -5.92
CA ALA A 149 -2.69 3.72 -4.93
C ALA A 149 -2.95 4.67 -3.74
N THR A 150 -1.95 5.45 -3.31
CA THR A 150 -2.12 6.53 -2.31
C THR A 150 -3.04 7.61 -2.87
N LEU A 151 -2.77 8.10 -4.07
CA LEU A 151 -3.54 9.14 -4.74
C LEU A 151 -5.01 8.71 -4.99
N GLU A 152 -5.24 7.45 -5.35
CA GLU A 152 -6.57 6.84 -5.45
C GLU A 152 -7.29 6.73 -4.08
N ALA A 153 -6.57 6.41 -3.00
CA ALA A 153 -7.12 6.36 -1.65
C ALA A 153 -7.49 7.77 -1.10
N ASP A 154 -6.66 8.78 -1.38
CA ASP A 154 -6.93 10.18 -1.03
C ASP A 154 -8.17 10.69 -1.78
N PHE A 155 -8.28 10.38 -3.08
CA PHE A 155 -9.45 10.72 -3.90
C PHE A 155 -10.73 9.99 -3.45
N ALA A 156 -10.63 8.70 -3.09
CA ALA A 156 -11.75 7.96 -2.51
C ALA A 156 -12.20 8.56 -1.17
N THR A 157 -11.26 8.96 -0.31
CA THR A 157 -11.55 9.62 0.97
C THR A 157 -12.26 10.96 0.76
N ALA A 158 -11.77 11.80 -0.16
CA ALA A 158 -12.43 13.05 -0.55
C ALA A 158 -13.84 12.82 -1.12
N SER A 159 -13.99 11.77 -1.94
CA SER A 159 -15.27 11.40 -2.55
C SER A 159 -16.31 10.98 -1.50
N THR A 160 -15.91 10.24 -0.46
CA THR A 160 -16.77 9.89 0.68
C THR A 160 -17.20 11.14 1.45
N VAL A 161 -16.27 12.05 1.78
CA VAL A 161 -16.59 13.32 2.46
C VAL A 161 -17.57 14.18 1.65
N TYR A 162 -17.41 14.25 0.32
CA TYR A 162 -18.39 14.90 -0.56
C TYR A 162 -19.74 14.17 -0.53
N ALA A 163 -19.75 12.84 -0.60
CA ALA A 163 -20.96 12.03 -0.63
C ALA A 163 -21.79 12.14 0.66
N GLU A 164 -21.15 12.21 1.84
CA GLU A 164 -21.80 12.49 3.12
C GLU A 164 -22.57 13.82 3.10
N VAL A 165 -21.94 14.89 2.59
CA VAL A 165 -22.55 16.23 2.50
C VAL A 165 -23.68 16.25 1.47
N ALA A 166 -23.45 15.64 0.30
CA ALA A 166 -24.44 15.55 -0.75
C ALA A 166 -25.67 14.73 -0.31
N ALA A 167 -25.48 13.65 0.45
CA ALA A 167 -26.56 12.87 1.05
C ALA A 167 -27.32 13.68 2.10
N ALA A 168 -26.63 14.26 3.09
CA ALA A 168 -27.29 15.03 4.16
C ALA A 168 -28.06 16.26 3.64
N TYR A 169 -27.57 16.90 2.56
CA TYR A 169 -28.28 17.97 1.88
C TYR A 169 -29.43 17.44 0.98
N ALA A 170 -29.26 16.30 0.33
CA ALA A 170 -30.35 15.64 -0.41
C ALA A 170 -31.48 15.20 0.53
N ASP A 171 -31.18 14.68 1.72
CA ASP A 171 -32.16 14.33 2.76
C ASP A 171 -32.92 15.57 3.24
N TYR A 172 -32.22 16.68 3.48
CA TYR A 172 -32.85 17.99 3.78
C TYR A 172 -33.77 18.46 2.65
N LEU A 173 -33.34 18.32 1.40
CA LEU A 173 -34.15 18.68 0.24
C LEU A 173 -35.26 17.68 -0.03
N ALA A 174 -35.19 16.44 0.42
CA ALA A 174 -36.23 15.42 0.25
C ALA A 174 -37.38 15.63 1.24
N ASP A 175 -37.06 15.85 2.51
CA ASP A 175 -38.06 16.06 3.57
C ASP A 175 -38.78 17.41 3.44
N VAL A 176 -40.08 17.36 3.12
CA VAL A 176 -40.95 18.53 3.01
C VAL A 176 -41.20 19.19 4.38
N TYR A 177 -40.93 18.50 5.49
CA TYR A 177 -41.07 19.03 6.84
C TYR A 177 -39.80 19.71 7.37
N ALA A 178 -38.62 19.46 6.78
CA ALA A 178 -37.34 19.94 7.30
C ALA A 178 -37.22 21.47 7.30
N ILE A 179 -37.92 22.15 6.40
CA ILE A 179 -38.05 23.61 6.37
C ILE A 179 -38.53 24.19 7.71
N PHE A 180 -39.44 23.53 8.42
CA PHE A 180 -39.97 24.04 9.69
C PHE A 180 -38.99 23.93 10.86
N GLU A 181 -37.95 23.10 10.72
CA GLU A 181 -36.91 22.88 11.73
C GLU A 181 -35.62 23.64 11.40
N ARG A 182 -35.35 23.83 10.11
CA ARG A 182 -34.13 24.42 9.56
C ARG A 182 -34.43 25.46 8.46
N PRO A 183 -35.24 26.51 8.73
CA PRO A 183 -35.70 27.45 7.70
C PRO A 183 -34.57 28.31 7.11
N LEU A 184 -33.46 28.51 7.83
CA LEU A 184 -32.34 29.31 7.34
C LEU A 184 -31.55 28.65 6.20
N LEU A 185 -31.66 27.33 6.00
CA LEU A 185 -31.05 26.65 4.84
C LEU A 185 -31.71 27.04 3.51
N ASP A 186 -32.81 27.82 3.56
CA ASP A 186 -33.57 28.29 2.39
C ASP A 186 -33.35 29.76 2.05
N ASP A 187 -32.95 30.61 3.00
CA ASP A 187 -32.58 32.00 2.71
C ASP A 187 -31.14 32.01 2.18
N THR A 188 -30.97 32.08 0.86
CA THR A 188 -29.66 32.20 0.21
C THR A 188 -28.94 33.52 0.54
N ARG A 189 -29.58 34.44 1.24
CA ARG A 189 -28.97 35.66 1.79
C ARG A 189 -28.45 35.49 3.21
N GLU A 190 -28.76 34.38 3.90
CA GLU A 190 -28.13 34.04 5.18
C GLU A 190 -26.67 33.68 4.92
N PRO A 191 -25.67 34.41 5.48
CA PRO A 191 -24.27 34.24 5.11
C PRO A 191 -23.73 32.81 5.27
N ARG A 192 -24.23 32.03 6.24
CA ARG A 192 -23.82 30.63 6.40
C ARG A 192 -24.36 29.72 5.30
N THR A 193 -25.60 29.95 4.88
CA THR A 193 -26.26 29.21 3.79
C THR A 193 -25.61 29.54 2.46
N ALA A 194 -25.35 30.83 2.19
CA ALA A 194 -24.58 31.26 1.01
C ALA A 194 -23.21 30.57 0.94
N ALA A 195 -22.42 30.64 2.03
CA ALA A 195 -21.10 30.02 2.10
C ALA A 195 -21.13 28.48 1.95
N PHE A 196 -22.21 27.82 2.36
CA PHE A 196 -22.41 26.40 2.09
C PHE A 196 -22.69 26.13 0.60
N ILE A 197 -23.62 26.88 -0.02
CA ILE A 197 -23.96 26.71 -1.44
C ILE A 197 -22.73 26.97 -2.33
N ASP A 198 -21.96 28.03 -2.06
CA ASP A 198 -20.73 28.34 -2.81
C ASP A 198 -19.67 27.24 -2.65
N ALA A 199 -19.42 26.76 -1.42
CA ALA A 199 -18.45 25.69 -1.17
C ALA A 199 -18.89 24.34 -1.78
N PHE A 200 -20.18 24.02 -1.73
CA PHE A 200 -20.75 22.82 -2.33
C PHE A 200 -20.71 22.87 -3.86
N ALA A 201 -21.00 24.03 -4.47
CA ALA A 201 -20.84 24.25 -5.91
C ALA A 201 -19.38 24.11 -6.35
N GLY A 202 -18.43 24.69 -5.60
CA GLY A 202 -16.99 24.53 -5.84
C GLY A 202 -16.52 23.08 -5.76
N ALA A 203 -16.98 22.33 -4.75
CA ALA A 203 -16.67 20.90 -4.64
C ALA A 203 -17.32 20.07 -5.77
N THR A 204 -18.54 20.43 -6.19
CA THR A 204 -19.24 19.79 -7.31
C THR A 204 -18.49 20.02 -8.63
N ALA A 205 -18.00 21.24 -8.88
CA ALA A 205 -17.25 21.59 -10.10
C ALA A 205 -15.88 20.91 -10.21
N LEU A 206 -15.29 20.49 -9.08
CA LEU A 206 -14.02 19.75 -9.04
C LEU A 206 -14.20 18.22 -9.05
N LYS A 207 -15.41 17.72 -8.81
CA LYS A 207 -15.71 16.29 -8.80
C LYS A 207 -15.54 15.67 -10.20
N THR A 208 -14.94 14.48 -10.24
CA THR A 208 -14.87 13.61 -11.43
C THR A 208 -15.36 12.20 -11.09
N ASP A 209 -15.79 11.43 -12.09
CA ASP A 209 -16.22 10.03 -11.88
C ASP A 209 -15.05 9.07 -11.66
N THR A 210 -13.87 9.45 -12.16
CA THR A 210 -12.60 8.72 -12.02
C THR A 210 -11.55 9.57 -11.34
N CYS A 211 -10.54 8.92 -10.76
CA CYS A 211 -9.45 9.58 -10.06
C CYS A 211 -8.59 10.44 -11.02
N PRO A 212 -8.38 11.74 -10.75
CA PRO A 212 -7.49 12.59 -11.54
C PRO A 212 -6.04 12.11 -11.52
N ALA A 213 -5.35 12.13 -12.66
CA ALA A 213 -3.94 11.70 -12.77
C ALA A 213 -2.89 12.64 -12.12
N THR A 214 -3.32 13.63 -11.33
CA THR A 214 -2.46 14.69 -10.75
C THR A 214 -2.81 14.90 -9.27
N PRO A 215 -1.84 14.83 -8.34
CA PRO A 215 -2.12 14.96 -6.91
C PRO A 215 -2.67 16.35 -6.55
N GLU A 216 -2.32 17.39 -7.30
CA GLU A 216 -2.82 18.76 -7.11
C GLU A 216 -4.33 18.83 -7.32
N ARG A 217 -4.88 18.06 -8.27
CA ARG A 217 -6.32 17.99 -8.53
C ARG A 217 -7.07 17.20 -7.46
N VAL A 218 -6.47 16.10 -6.97
CA VAL A 218 -7.02 15.35 -5.84
C VAL A 218 -7.03 16.20 -4.58
N GLN A 219 -5.94 16.90 -4.30
CA GLN A 219 -5.83 17.81 -3.16
C GLN A 219 -6.84 18.95 -3.23
N ALA A 220 -6.99 19.61 -4.39
CA ALA A 220 -7.99 20.65 -4.59
C ALA A 220 -9.43 20.16 -4.36
N PHE A 221 -9.77 18.96 -4.83
CA PHE A 221 -11.07 18.33 -4.56
C PHE A 221 -11.23 17.96 -3.08
N ALA A 222 -10.20 17.43 -2.43
CA ALA A 222 -10.21 17.12 -0.99
C ALA A 222 -10.38 18.38 -0.12
N ASP A 223 -9.78 19.51 -0.51
CA ASP A 223 -9.96 20.78 0.19
C ASP A 223 -11.35 21.37 -0.03
N ALA A 224 -11.88 21.32 -1.25
CA ALA A 224 -13.25 21.76 -1.54
C ALA A 224 -14.30 20.90 -0.83
N ALA A 225 -14.15 19.57 -0.82
CA ALA A 225 -15.03 18.66 -0.09
C ALA A 225 -15.02 18.92 1.43
N ARG A 226 -13.83 19.15 2.01
CA ARG A 226 -13.70 19.52 3.43
C ARG A 226 -14.27 20.91 3.74
N ALA A 227 -14.12 21.87 2.83
CA ALA A 227 -14.74 23.19 2.95
C ALA A 227 -16.29 23.09 2.92
N ALA A 228 -16.85 22.33 1.98
CA ALA A 228 -18.28 22.05 1.89
C ALA A 228 -18.80 21.35 3.17
N GLN A 229 -18.09 20.35 3.70
CA GLN A 229 -18.50 19.66 4.94
C GLN A 229 -18.49 20.60 6.15
N LYS A 230 -17.50 21.50 6.25
CA LYS A 230 -17.43 22.51 7.33
C LYS A 230 -18.53 23.56 7.20
N ALA A 231 -18.80 24.04 5.99
CA ALA A 231 -19.84 25.03 5.74
C ALA A 231 -21.25 24.44 5.99
N TRP A 232 -21.50 23.20 5.53
CA TRP A 232 -22.73 22.46 5.80
C TRP A 232 -23.02 22.35 7.30
N LYS A 233 -22.06 21.87 8.09
CA LYS A 233 -22.20 21.75 9.55
C LYS A 233 -22.53 23.11 10.20
N SER A 234 -21.79 24.16 9.86
CA SER A 234 -22.01 25.53 10.37
C SER A 234 -23.39 26.11 10.02
N ALA A 235 -23.92 25.77 8.84
CA ALA A 235 -25.24 26.20 8.38
C ALA A 235 -26.38 25.38 9.02
N ASP A 236 -26.27 24.04 9.03
CA ASP A 236 -27.27 23.13 9.62
C ASP A 236 -27.40 23.33 11.14
N GLU A 237 -26.29 23.46 11.87
CA GLU A 237 -26.28 23.81 13.29
C GLU A 237 -26.97 25.16 13.56
N HIS A 238 -26.69 26.18 12.74
CA HIS A 238 -27.30 27.50 12.90
C HIS A 238 -28.79 27.51 12.56
N ALA A 239 -29.19 26.77 11.52
CA ALA A 239 -30.57 26.64 11.11
C ALA A 239 -31.41 25.91 12.18
N ARG A 240 -30.90 24.82 12.77
CA ARG A 240 -31.53 24.12 13.90
C ARG A 240 -31.66 25.02 15.13
N ALA A 241 -30.57 25.69 15.52
CA ALA A 241 -30.55 26.57 16.68
C ALA A 241 -31.56 27.73 16.53
N THR A 242 -31.66 28.31 15.33
CA THR A 242 -32.58 29.42 15.06
C THR A 242 -34.03 28.96 14.89
N GLY A 243 -34.26 27.84 14.19
CA GLY A 243 -35.60 27.29 13.94
C GLY A 243 -36.31 26.86 15.23
N MET A 244 -35.60 26.20 16.14
CA MET A 244 -36.14 25.87 17.47
C MET A 244 -36.15 27.08 18.41
N GLY A 245 -35.13 27.94 18.37
CA GLY A 245 -34.95 29.04 19.33
C GLY A 245 -35.86 30.26 19.14
N LYS A 246 -36.39 30.50 17.94
CA LYS A 246 -37.28 31.66 17.65
C LYS A 246 -38.78 31.37 17.79
N LEU A 247 -39.18 30.11 17.97
CA LEU A 247 -40.59 29.72 17.94
C LEU A 247 -41.19 29.62 19.35
N ASP A 248 -42.15 30.49 19.64
CA ASP A 248 -42.90 30.48 20.89
C ASP A 248 -43.86 29.27 20.98
N THR A 249 -44.47 29.07 22.15
CA THR A 249 -45.39 27.95 22.39
C THR A 249 -46.61 27.96 21.45
N ALA A 250 -47.06 29.12 20.96
CA ALA A 250 -48.09 29.21 19.92
C ALA A 250 -47.55 28.80 18.55
N GLY A 251 -46.44 29.38 18.08
CA GLY A 251 -45.79 29.02 16.82
C GLY A 251 -45.44 27.53 16.73
N GLN A 252 -44.95 26.92 17.80
CA GLN A 252 -44.70 25.47 17.89
C GLN A 252 -45.97 24.62 17.73
N ARG A 253 -47.12 25.08 18.24
CA ARG A 253 -48.41 24.42 18.01
C ARG A 253 -48.86 24.57 16.56
N THR A 254 -48.68 25.76 15.97
CA THR A 254 -49.07 26.01 14.57
C THR A 254 -48.19 25.22 13.60
N VAL A 255 -46.87 25.12 13.81
CA VAL A 255 -46.01 24.22 13.02
C VAL A 255 -46.44 22.76 13.14
N ARG A 256 -46.77 22.28 14.36
CA ARG A 256 -47.31 20.92 14.53
C ARG A 256 -48.63 20.70 13.77
N HIS A 257 -49.50 21.72 13.73
CA HIS A 257 -50.73 21.69 12.95
C HIS A 257 -50.47 21.70 11.43
N ILE A 258 -49.52 22.52 10.96
CA ILE A 258 -49.08 22.53 9.55
C ILE A 258 -48.52 21.15 9.16
N LYS A 259 -47.66 20.54 9.98
CA LYS A 259 -47.15 19.17 9.73
C LYS A 259 -48.30 18.16 9.63
N SER A 260 -49.27 18.22 10.54
CA SER A 260 -50.45 17.34 10.54
C SER A 260 -51.33 17.50 9.29
N ALA A 261 -51.61 18.75 8.89
CA ALA A 261 -52.40 19.04 7.69
C ALA A 261 -51.65 18.65 6.40
N LEU A 262 -50.34 18.90 6.34
CA LEU A 262 -49.54 18.50 5.19
C LEU A 262 -49.46 16.97 5.04
N ALA A 263 -49.42 16.22 6.15
CA ALA A 263 -49.47 14.76 6.12
C ALA A 263 -50.78 14.23 5.49
N ILE A 264 -51.92 14.82 5.83
CA ILE A 264 -53.21 14.50 5.20
C ILE A 264 -53.19 14.87 3.71
N ALA A 265 -52.68 16.06 3.36
CA ALA A 265 -52.67 16.56 1.99
C ALA A 265 -51.82 15.71 1.01
N ILE A 266 -50.81 14.98 1.50
CA ILE A 266 -49.95 14.10 0.68
C ILE A 266 -50.34 12.62 0.71
N ASP A 267 -51.30 12.22 1.54
CA ASP A 267 -51.74 10.82 1.65
C ASP A 267 -52.64 10.43 0.47
N GLU A 268 -52.15 9.59 -0.46
CA GLU A 268 -52.94 9.12 -1.61
C GLU A 268 -54.22 8.36 -1.21
N ALA A 269 -54.31 7.83 0.03
CA ALA A 269 -55.52 7.18 0.55
C ALA A 269 -56.59 8.16 1.07
N ALA A 270 -56.23 9.42 1.37
CA ALA A 270 -57.16 10.42 1.89
C ALA A 270 -58.11 10.94 0.80
N ALA A 271 -59.36 11.26 1.18
CA ALA A 271 -60.39 11.67 0.23
C ALA A 271 -60.02 13.01 -0.43
N PRO A 272 -60.33 13.25 -1.73
CA PRO A 272 -59.88 14.45 -2.44
C PRO A 272 -60.20 15.77 -1.72
N GLY A 273 -61.43 15.94 -1.25
CA GLY A 273 -61.85 17.15 -0.53
C GLY A 273 -61.20 17.33 0.86
N GLU A 274 -60.77 16.24 1.51
CA GLU A 274 -59.99 16.32 2.74
C GLU A 274 -58.57 16.82 2.44
N ARG A 275 -57.95 16.34 1.36
CA ARG A 275 -56.64 16.80 0.90
C ARG A 275 -56.63 18.26 0.49
N ASP A 276 -57.65 18.72 -0.24
CA ASP A 276 -57.80 20.12 -0.62
C ASP A 276 -57.98 21.02 0.61
N THR A 277 -58.85 20.63 1.55
CA THR A 277 -59.07 21.34 2.83
C THR A 277 -57.81 21.40 3.69
N ALA A 278 -57.02 20.31 3.69
CA ALA A 278 -55.77 20.24 4.41
C ALA A 278 -54.69 21.11 3.75
N LEU A 279 -54.62 21.15 2.42
CA LEU A 279 -53.70 22.02 1.66
C LEU A 279 -53.98 23.51 1.89
N ASP A 280 -55.24 23.93 1.88
CA ASP A 280 -55.60 25.32 2.18
C ASP A 280 -55.37 25.66 3.67
N THR A 281 -55.49 24.68 4.57
CA THR A 281 -55.05 24.83 5.96
C THR A 281 -53.54 25.00 6.09
N VAL A 282 -52.73 24.25 5.33
CA VAL A 282 -51.27 24.46 5.24
C VAL A 282 -50.97 25.87 4.76
N ARG A 283 -51.53 26.30 3.62
CA ARG A 283 -51.34 27.64 3.02
C ARG A 283 -51.67 28.75 4.03
N ARG A 284 -52.84 28.70 4.64
CA ARG A 284 -53.34 29.70 5.61
C ARG A 284 -52.47 29.81 6.85
N LEU A 285 -52.01 28.68 7.40
CA LEU A 285 -51.21 28.67 8.63
C LEU A 285 -49.74 29.01 8.37
N SER A 286 -49.18 28.60 7.23
CA SER A 286 -47.78 28.92 6.88
C SER A 286 -47.59 30.40 6.51
N ALA A 287 -48.54 31.01 5.80
CA ALA A 287 -48.49 32.43 5.43
C ALA A 287 -48.41 33.40 6.65
N GLY A 288 -48.82 32.96 7.83
CA GLY A 288 -48.69 33.72 9.08
C GLY A 288 -47.42 33.45 9.89
N LEU A 289 -46.48 32.64 9.40
CA LEU A 289 -45.32 32.15 10.18
C LEU A 289 -44.00 32.14 9.40
N ILE A 290 -44.02 31.71 8.13
CA ILE A 290 -42.82 31.59 7.28
C ILE A 290 -43.19 32.06 5.86
N THR A 291 -42.38 32.95 5.28
CA THR A 291 -42.40 33.20 3.84
C THR A 291 -42.00 31.92 3.12
N ILE A 292 -42.98 31.21 2.55
CA ILE A 292 -42.79 29.88 1.96
C ILE A 292 -41.84 30.00 0.74
N PRO A 293 -40.68 29.32 0.73
CA PRO A 293 -39.80 29.29 -0.43
C PRO A 293 -40.44 28.54 -1.61
N ASP A 294 -40.24 29.06 -2.82
CA ASP A 294 -40.96 28.63 -4.03
C ASP A 294 -40.90 27.13 -4.32
N ARG A 295 -39.85 26.41 -3.89
CA ARG A 295 -39.73 24.97 -4.14
C ARG A 295 -40.85 24.14 -3.50
N VAL A 296 -41.39 24.58 -2.35
CA VAL A 296 -42.48 23.86 -1.66
C VAL A 296 -43.76 24.01 -2.49
N TYR A 297 -44.09 25.25 -2.86
CA TYR A 297 -45.21 25.56 -3.76
C TYR A 297 -45.09 24.80 -5.10
N THR A 298 -43.90 24.82 -5.72
CA THR A 298 -43.62 24.13 -6.98
C THR A 298 -43.81 22.61 -6.86
N ARG A 299 -43.24 21.94 -5.86
CA ARG A 299 -43.41 20.49 -5.70
C ARG A 299 -44.87 20.09 -5.49
N THR A 300 -45.58 20.78 -4.60
CA THR A 300 -47.01 20.50 -4.35
C THR A 300 -47.83 20.74 -5.62
N LYS A 301 -47.54 21.79 -6.39
CA LYS A 301 -48.16 22.04 -7.70
C LYS A 301 -47.89 20.91 -8.70
N THR A 302 -46.64 20.47 -8.86
CA THR A 302 -46.29 19.36 -9.77
C THR A 302 -46.94 18.03 -9.36
N ALA A 303 -47.05 17.75 -8.06
CA ALA A 303 -47.75 16.57 -7.55
C ALA A 303 -49.25 16.60 -7.90
N ILE A 304 -49.91 17.75 -7.70
CA ILE A 304 -51.31 17.97 -8.09
C ILE A 304 -51.47 17.81 -9.61
N GLU A 305 -50.67 18.51 -10.43
CA GLU A 305 -50.74 18.43 -11.90
C GLU A 305 -50.55 16.99 -12.42
N THR A 306 -49.67 16.22 -11.79
CA THR A 306 -49.44 14.80 -12.14
C THR A 306 -50.65 13.93 -11.79
N THR A 307 -51.27 14.16 -10.63
CA THR A 307 -52.47 13.45 -10.17
C THR A 307 -53.71 13.80 -11.00
N THR A 308 -53.94 15.09 -11.27
CA THR A 308 -55.03 15.55 -12.14
C THR A 308 -54.86 15.02 -13.57
N ARG A 309 -53.63 14.98 -14.11
CA ARG A 309 -53.36 14.37 -15.42
C ARG A 309 -53.71 12.89 -15.45
N LYS A 310 -53.32 12.12 -14.41
CA LYS A 310 -53.69 10.70 -14.24
C LYS A 310 -55.21 10.49 -14.21
N GLN A 311 -55.98 11.41 -13.64
CA GLN A 311 -57.45 11.34 -13.58
C GLN A 311 -58.14 11.79 -14.87
N LEU A 312 -57.50 12.62 -15.70
CA LEU A 312 -58.03 13.08 -17.00
C LEU A 312 -57.72 12.12 -18.17
N THR A 313 -56.89 11.10 -17.96
CA THR A 313 -56.53 10.08 -18.96
C THR A 313 -57.01 8.68 -18.57
N ARG A 314 -58.15 8.57 -17.87
CA ARG A 314 -58.75 7.31 -17.42
C ARG A 314 -60.27 7.35 -17.53
#